data_AF-A0A3D6CSU9-F1
#
_entry.id   AF-A0A3D6CSU9-F1
#
_cell.length_a   1.000
_cell.length_b   1.000
_cell.length_c   1.000
_cell.angle_alpha   90.00
_cell.angle_beta   90.00
_cell.angle_gamma   90.00
#
_symmetry.space_group_name_H-M   'P 1'
#
loop_
_entity.id
_entity.type
_entity.pdbx_description
1 polymer ?
#
loop_
_entity_poly.entity_id
_entity_poly.type
_entity_poly.pdbx_seq_one_letter_code
_entity_poly.pdbx_strand_id
1 'polypeptide(L)'
;MTNNTDHQIKVNRAVKMSAIGSHPRSASAMLGAIPDDVIAALPARLIAQMIDANWQLAQASKALAVRDAIAEGMIWDAAQASHRDIAA
;
A
#
# COMPACT_ATOMS: atom_id res chain seq x y z
N MET A 1 -2.39 -7.43 21.90
CA MET A 1 -1.80 -6.08 21.70
C MET A 1 -0.39 -6.12 22.24
N THR A 2 0.56 -6.57 21.43
CA THR A 2 1.97 -6.76 21.81
C THR A 2 2.77 -5.55 21.35
N ASN A 3 3.31 -4.81 22.33
CA ASN A 3 4.40 -3.84 22.28
C ASN A 3 4.82 -3.28 20.90
N ASN A 4 4.08 -2.28 20.42
CA ASN A 4 4.34 -1.51 19.21
C ASN A 4 5.60 -0.58 19.30
N THR A 5 6.36 -0.67 20.40
CA THR A 5 7.49 0.23 20.70
C THR A 5 8.87 -0.36 20.37
N ASP A 6 9.02 -1.68 20.30
CA ASP A 6 10.35 -2.33 20.21
C ASP A 6 11.07 -2.14 18.87
N HIS A 7 10.34 -1.76 17.82
CA HIS A 7 10.89 -1.62 16.48
C HIS A 7 10.73 -0.21 15.89
N GLN A 8 10.31 0.76 16.70
CA GLN A 8 9.96 2.11 16.22
C GLN A 8 11.12 2.80 15.48
N ILE A 9 12.35 2.71 15.99
CA ILE A 9 13.54 3.29 15.33
C ILE A 9 13.80 2.60 13.99
N LYS A 10 13.69 1.27 13.94
CA LYS A 10 13.91 0.44 12.74
C LYS A 10 12.86 0.76 11.67
N VAL A 11 11.61 0.86 12.07
CA VAL A 11 10.47 1.26 11.22
C VAL A 11 10.65 2.68 10.69
N ASN A 12 10.96 3.64 11.54
CA ASN A 12 11.17 5.04 11.12
C ASN A 12 12.31 5.15 10.11
N ARG A 13 13.39 4.39 10.31
CA ARG A 13 14.50 4.29 9.35
C ARG A 13 14.03 3.67 8.03
N ALA A 14 13.27 2.58 8.07
CA ALA A 14 12.75 1.93 6.87
C ALA A 14 11.84 2.87 6.06
N VAL A 15 10.90 3.56 6.70
CA VAL A 15 10.01 4.53 6.04
C VAL A 15 10.81 5.68 5.41
N LYS A 16 11.82 6.20 6.11
CA LYS A 16 12.70 7.27 5.56
C LYS A 16 13.54 6.79 4.36
N MET A 17 13.89 5.50 4.33
CA MET A 17 14.63 4.90 3.21
C MET A 17 13.74 4.52 2.03
N SER A 18 12.46 4.25 2.27
CA SER A 18 11.51 3.89 1.22
C SER A 18 11.31 5.05 0.24
N ALA A 19 11.15 4.73 -1.04
CA ALA A 19 10.84 5.71 -2.09
C ALA A 19 9.51 6.44 -1.81
N ILE A 20 8.60 5.81 -1.07
CA ILE A 20 7.28 6.38 -0.74
C ILE A 20 7.22 7.11 0.61
N GLY A 21 8.36 7.40 1.24
CA GLY A 21 8.41 8.13 2.51
C GLY A 21 7.72 9.51 2.48
N SER A 22 7.56 10.12 1.30
CA SER A 22 6.80 11.36 1.07
C SER A 22 5.27 11.19 1.10
N HIS A 23 4.77 9.95 1.09
CA HIS A 23 3.35 9.61 1.11
C HIS A 23 3.01 8.88 2.43
N PRO A 24 2.84 9.61 3.55
CA PRO A 24 2.81 9.01 4.90
C PRO A 24 1.66 8.02 5.10
N ARG A 25 0.49 8.28 4.53
CA ARG A 25 -0.66 7.36 4.62
C ARG A 25 -0.40 6.05 3.87
N SER A 26 0.15 6.16 2.66
CA SER A 26 0.52 4.98 1.86
C SER A 26 1.61 4.17 2.55
N ALA A 27 2.67 4.84 3.03
CA ALA A 27 3.77 4.17 3.74
C ALA A 27 3.27 3.46 5.00
N SER A 28 2.39 4.09 5.77
CA SER A 28 1.78 3.46 6.95
C SER A 28 0.88 2.28 6.59
N ALA A 29 0.10 2.36 5.51
CA ALA A 29 -0.74 1.25 5.07
C ALA A 29 0.11 0.06 4.58
N MET A 30 1.16 0.32 3.79
CA MET A 30 2.06 -0.72 3.30
C MET A 30 2.86 -1.36 4.43
N LEU A 31 3.29 -0.57 5.42
CA LEU A 31 3.92 -1.09 6.64
C LEU A 31 2.95 -1.95 7.46
N GLY A 32 1.70 -1.50 7.62
CA GLY A 32 0.67 -2.24 8.36
C GLY A 32 0.27 -3.57 7.72
N ALA A 33 0.61 -3.78 6.45
CA ALA A 33 0.45 -5.07 5.77
C ALA A 33 1.62 -6.04 6.02
N ILE A 34 2.73 -5.58 6.62
CA ILE A 34 3.89 -6.42 6.95
C ILE A 34 3.69 -7.03 8.35
N PRO A 35 3.72 -8.36 8.49
CA PRO A 35 3.62 -9.01 9.80
C PRO A 35 4.73 -8.60 10.78
N ASP A 36 4.41 -8.52 12.08
CA ASP A 36 5.34 -8.07 13.12
C ASP A 36 6.58 -8.97 13.26
N ASP A 37 6.42 -10.28 13.06
CA ASP A 37 7.52 -11.27 13.06
C ASP A 37 8.50 -11.02 11.90
N VAL A 38 7.99 -10.62 10.74
CA VAL A 38 8.81 -10.19 9.60
C VAL A 38 9.54 -8.89 9.91
N ILE A 39 8.85 -7.91 10.53
CA ILE A 39 9.48 -6.67 10.99
C ILE A 39 10.59 -6.98 11.99
N ALA A 40 10.37 -7.93 12.91
CA ALA A 40 11.34 -8.35 13.91
C ALA A 40 12.59 -8.97 13.26
N ALA A 41 12.40 -9.89 12.31
CA ALA A 41 13.47 -10.66 11.67
C ALA A 41 14.30 -9.86 10.66
N LEU A 42 13.70 -8.87 9.97
CA LEU A 42 14.37 -8.18 8.87
C LEU A 42 15.06 -6.87 9.29
N PRO A 43 16.20 -6.53 8.67
CA PRO A 43 16.80 -5.21 8.82
C PRO A 43 15.97 -4.12 8.13
N ALA A 44 16.09 -2.88 8.60
CA ALA A 44 15.34 -1.72 8.09
C ALA A 44 15.39 -1.55 6.56
N ARG A 45 16.53 -1.88 5.94
CA ARG A 45 16.70 -1.81 4.47
C ARG A 45 15.76 -2.76 3.73
N LEU A 46 15.59 -3.99 4.22
CA LEU A 46 14.70 -4.96 3.56
C LEU A 46 13.24 -4.60 3.81
N ILE A 47 12.91 -4.08 5.00
CA ILE A 47 11.57 -3.54 5.28
C ILE A 47 11.25 -2.39 4.30
N ALA A 48 12.18 -1.47 4.05
CA ALA A 48 11.99 -0.39 3.08
C ALA A 48 11.72 -0.94 1.67
N GLN A 49 12.47 -1.95 1.23
CA GLN A 49 12.26 -2.61 -0.06
C GLN A 49 10.89 -3.29 -0.15
N MET A 50 10.41 -3.90 0.94
CA MET A 50 9.06 -4.49 0.98
C MET A 50 7.97 -3.43 0.89
N ILE A 51 8.14 -2.30 1.59
CA ILE A 51 7.22 -1.16 1.50
C ILE A 51 7.13 -0.66 0.05
N ASP A 52 8.28 -0.51 -0.62
CA ASP A 52 8.33 -0.04 -2.01
C ASP A 52 7.75 -1.08 -3.00
N ALA A 53 8.01 -2.37 -2.78
CA ALA A 53 7.44 -3.44 -3.59
C ALA A 53 5.91 -3.50 -3.47
N ASN A 54 5.38 -3.40 -2.25
CA ASN A 54 3.93 -3.33 -2.02
C ASN A 54 3.30 -2.12 -2.70
N TRP A 55 4.00 -0.98 -2.70
CA TRP A 55 3.55 0.19 -3.43
C TRP A 55 3.50 -0.02 -4.94
N GLN A 56 4.57 -0.55 -5.53
CA GLN A 56 4.62 -0.83 -6.97
C GLN A 56 3.51 -1.80 -7.37
N LEU A 57 3.29 -2.84 -6.57
CA LEU A 57 2.20 -3.79 -6.77
C LEU A 57 0.83 -3.10 -6.70
N ALA A 58 0.59 -2.25 -5.70
CA ALA A 58 -0.66 -1.52 -5.57
C ALA A 58 -0.92 -0.59 -6.77
N GLN A 59 0.11 0.07 -7.30
CA GLN A 59 -0.02 0.92 -8.48
C GLN A 59 -0.32 0.09 -9.74
N ALA A 60 0.35 -1.05 -9.91
CA ALA A 60 0.06 -1.98 -11.01
C ALA A 60 -1.37 -2.53 -10.91
N SER A 61 -1.82 -2.93 -9.72
CA SER A 61 -3.17 -3.43 -9.48
C SER A 61 -4.25 -2.40 -9.81
N LYS A 62 -4.06 -1.13 -9.40
CA LYS A 62 -4.99 -0.05 -9.78
C LYS A 62 -5.04 0.17 -11.28
N ALA A 63 -3.88 0.12 -11.96
CA ALA A 63 -3.83 0.26 -13.41
C ALA A 63 -4.58 -0.88 -14.12
N LEU A 64 -4.50 -2.11 -13.61
CA LEU A 64 -5.29 -3.25 -14.10
C LEU A 64 -6.79 -3.02 -13.87
N ALA A 65 -7.20 -2.66 -12.64
CA ALA A 65 -8.60 -2.40 -12.31
C ALA A 65 -9.22 -1.31 -13.19
N VAL A 66 -8.48 -0.26 -13.53
CA VAL A 66 -8.94 0.78 -14.48
C VAL A 66 -9.14 0.22 -15.88
N ARG A 67 -8.23 -0.65 -16.36
CA ARG A 67 -8.36 -1.28 -17.68
C ARG A 67 -9.55 -2.22 -17.75
N ASP A 68 -9.76 -3.02 -16.70
CA ASP A 68 -10.87 -3.96 -16.61
C ASP A 68 -12.20 -3.20 -16.57
N ALA A 69 -12.29 -2.12 -15.78
CA ALA A 69 -13.47 -1.26 -15.75
C ALA A 69 -13.82 -0.68 -17.13
N ILE A 70 -12.83 -0.26 -17.92
CA ILE A 70 -13.05 0.23 -19.29
C ILE A 70 -13.51 -0.91 -20.21
N ALA A 71 -12.88 -2.09 -20.13
CA ALA A 71 -13.21 -3.24 -20.95
C ALA A 71 -14.62 -3.77 -20.69
N GLU A 72 -15.07 -3.71 -19.43
CA GLU A 72 -16.39 -4.15 -18.99
C GLU A 72 -17.48 -3.07 -19.21
N GLY A 73 -17.12 -1.87 -19.69
CA GLY A 73 -18.07 -0.79 -19.97
C GLY A 73 -18.62 -0.10 -18.72
N MET A 74 -17.88 -0.13 -17.60
CA MET A 74 -18.26 0.54 -16.37
C MET A 74 -18.36 2.05 -16.55
N ILE A 75 -19.39 2.66 -15.96
CA ILE A 75 -19.59 4.11 -15.95
C ILE A 75 -19.24 4.70 -14.58
N TRP A 76 -18.81 5.96 -14.56
CA TRP A 76 -18.57 6.68 -13.32
C TRP A 76 -19.88 7.25 -12.76
N ASP A 77 -20.21 6.92 -11.51
CA ASP A 77 -21.29 7.54 -10.74
C ASP A 77 -20.73 8.64 -9.84
N ALA A 78 -21.03 9.90 -10.20
CA ALA A 78 -20.57 11.06 -9.44
C ALA A 78 -21.26 11.23 -8.07
N ALA A 79 -22.48 10.70 -7.88
CA ALA A 79 -23.19 10.81 -6.61
C ALA A 79 -22.59 9.89 -5.55
N GLN A 80 -22.10 8.71 -5.97
CA GLN A 80 -21.48 7.72 -5.08
C GLN A 80 -19.96 7.73 -5.10
N ALA A 81 -19.35 8.48 -6.03
CA ALA A 81 -17.91 8.53 -6.27
C ALA A 81 -17.31 7.12 -6.52
N SER A 82 -18.01 6.31 -7.33
CA SER A 82 -17.66 4.93 -7.63
C SER A 82 -17.97 4.55 -9.08
N HIS A 83 -17.39 3.43 -9.55
CA HIS A 83 -17.77 2.82 -10.81
C HIS A 83 -19.01 1.93 -10.63
N ARG A 84 -19.92 1.93 -11.61
CA ARG A 84 -21.06 1.00 -11.68
C ARG A 84 -21.27 0.48 -13.11
N ASP A 85 -21.97 -0.64 -13.23
CA ASP A 85 -22.41 -1.18 -14.52
C ASP A 85 -23.42 -0.22 -15.17
N ILE A 86 -23.43 -0.14 -16.49
CA ILE A 86 -24.41 0.63 -17.25
C ILE A 86 -25.82 0.03 -17.17
N ALA A 87 -25.92 -1.29 -16.92
CA ALA A 87 -27.18 -2.00 -16.79
C ALA A 87 -27.77 -1.99 -15.36
N ALA A 88 -27.02 -1.46 -14.37
CA ALA A 88 -27.39 -1.46 -12.96
C ALA A 88 -28.02 -0.14 -12.49
#